data_AF-A0A956H9F6-F1
#
_entry.id   AF-A0A956H9F6-F1
#
_cell.length_a   1.000
_cell.length_b   1.000
_cell.length_c   1.000
_cell.angle_alpha   90.00
_cell.angle_beta   90.00
_cell.angle_gamma   90.00
#
_symmetry.space_group_name_H-M   'P 1'
#
loop_
_entity.id
_entity.type
_entity.pdbx_description
1 polymer ?
#
loop_
_entity_poly.entity_id
_entity_poly.type
_entity_poly.pdbx_seq_one_letter_code
_entity_poly.pdbx_strand_id
1 'polypeptide(L)'
;LLAFQHSELGVRHPLRHLQLRLRSHPRCLPLDLGPLAVDDYDALLIQLLGGGQLKPELAADLHRQSGGCPLHARELVRAAVDAGVLIQRDGTWSLDSTEWPIPRGLRSRLAERLRSLPKALVAVLRTGSILAVGTGEFDLEDVVELHTETRDAIVMLLDDAVHLRMLDRHREHGRRRLRFLSEVLRRIIHDDIPERTRMRLHEHCARHIARQYRATGNSHEIAQLTHLIAAKSVVAARPMVLTLVQRALDDSRPKPAAGILAAMLEVADSLPVYERGELRLLSAELELMRKEPQAAVSALQRLATILGESHDPRLERLGERGAELARTLDRRQLADRLLGLRPLDRRSAERQRRARAELASLRPATNSRSMAIGDLRLMHGEYTESREAYDVARLRAARELDREEEARQLQKLARVSSKLGHHDAAIAYCREGLSLLEGGASLERIGLWAHAANIHCATGHLDRAQAELETAGIELAKLPSRRGHDRDRVAAEFERANGNLLMARGHAEQAIAAGTMTAATLAEAAGGASYDDPQWQVAEHDDYIRVTATCTACGRRWSVERQDGYHFPRFSWTALD
;
A
#
# COMPACT_ATOMS: atom_id res chain seq x y z
N LEU A 1 -43.27 8.18 42.85
CA LEU A 1 -41.96 7.53 42.63
C LEU A 1 -40.90 8.63 42.62
N LEU A 2 -39.87 8.55 43.46
CA LEU A 2 -38.72 9.47 43.43
C LEU A 2 -37.51 8.65 42.95
N ALA A 3 -36.93 9.01 41.80
CA ALA A 3 -35.77 8.35 41.23
C ALA A 3 -34.65 9.37 41.03
N PHE A 4 -33.44 9.05 41.49
CA PHE A 4 -32.28 9.93 41.42
C PHE A 4 -31.00 9.09 41.49
N GLN A 5 -29.88 9.63 40.98
CA GLN A 5 -28.58 8.98 41.05
C GLN A 5 -27.83 9.45 42.30
N HIS A 6 -27.60 8.55 43.27
CA HIS A 6 -27.03 8.92 44.57
C HIS A 6 -25.62 9.55 44.46
N SER A 7 -24.82 9.10 43.48
CA SER A 7 -23.47 9.61 43.24
C SER A 7 -23.41 11.00 42.59
N GLU A 8 -24.53 11.54 42.11
CA GLU A 8 -24.63 12.90 41.53
C GLU A 8 -25.18 13.92 42.54
N LEU A 9 -25.59 13.49 43.73
CA LEU A 9 -26.06 14.38 44.79
C LEU A 9 -24.87 14.88 45.62
N GLY A 10 -24.54 16.16 45.50
CA GLY A 10 -23.59 16.81 46.41
C GLY A 10 -24.00 16.69 47.89
N VAL A 11 -23.03 16.84 48.80
CA VAL A 11 -23.24 16.65 50.26
C VAL A 11 -24.38 17.51 50.82
N ARG A 12 -24.59 18.72 50.27
CA ARG A 12 -25.64 19.68 50.66
C ARG A 12 -26.87 19.65 49.76
N HIS A 13 -27.04 18.62 48.92
CA HIS A 13 -28.15 18.59 47.95
C HIS A 13 -29.50 18.46 48.68
N PRO A 14 -30.53 19.29 48.37
CA PRO A 14 -31.84 19.23 49.03
C PRO A 14 -32.50 17.84 49.00
N LEU A 15 -32.32 17.10 47.90
CA LEU A 15 -32.79 15.71 47.78
C LEU A 15 -32.15 14.76 48.79
N ARG A 16 -30.95 15.03 49.30
CA ARG A 16 -30.30 14.19 50.32
C ARG A 16 -31.01 14.32 51.67
N HIS A 17 -31.41 15.53 52.04
CA HIS A 17 -32.22 15.77 53.23
C HIS A 17 -33.63 15.16 53.09
N LEU A 18 -34.25 15.31 51.92
CA LEU A 18 -35.53 14.65 51.62
C LEU A 18 -35.40 13.12 51.67
N GLN A 19 -34.34 12.54 51.11
CA GLN A 19 -34.08 11.11 51.14
C GLN A 19 -33.98 10.58 52.58
N LEU A 20 -33.25 11.27 53.46
CA LEU A 20 -33.14 10.88 54.88
C LEU A 20 -34.51 10.86 55.56
N ARG A 21 -35.32 11.90 55.36
CA ARG A 21 -36.69 11.98 55.90
C ARG A 21 -37.60 10.88 55.34
N LEU A 22 -37.55 10.64 54.03
CA LEU A 22 -38.35 9.59 53.39
C LEU A 22 -37.95 8.20 53.89
N ARG A 23 -36.65 7.89 54.00
CA ARG A 23 -36.17 6.60 54.51
C ARG A 23 -36.61 6.31 55.95
N SER A 24 -36.81 7.35 56.76
CA SER A 24 -37.36 7.21 58.11
C SER A 24 -38.88 7.00 58.16
N HIS A 25 -39.59 7.17 57.04
CA HIS A 25 -41.03 7.04 56.98
C HIS A 25 -41.45 5.56 56.82
N PRO A 26 -42.41 5.04 57.62
CA PRO A 26 -42.80 3.62 57.64
C PRO A 26 -43.45 3.10 56.33
N ARG A 27 -43.73 3.98 55.37
CA ARG A 27 -44.28 3.65 54.04
C ARG A 27 -43.25 3.80 52.90
N CYS A 28 -41.98 4.05 53.23
CA CYS A 28 -40.93 4.16 52.24
C CYS A 28 -40.29 2.80 51.98
N LEU A 29 -40.31 2.36 50.72
CA LEU A 29 -39.54 1.22 50.24
C LEU A 29 -38.32 1.74 49.46
N PRO A 30 -37.12 1.77 50.06
CA PRO A 30 -35.91 2.11 49.32
C PRO A 30 -35.53 0.95 48.39
N LEU A 31 -35.42 1.23 47.10
CA LEU A 31 -34.88 0.31 46.10
C LEU A 31 -33.57 0.88 45.59
N ASP A 32 -32.48 0.13 45.80
CA ASP A 32 -31.18 0.46 45.22
C ASP A 32 -31.01 -0.31 43.92
N LEU A 33 -30.82 0.42 42.82
CA LEU A 33 -30.71 -0.17 41.49
C LEU A 33 -29.24 -0.32 41.13
N GLY A 34 -28.82 -1.58 40.98
CA GLY A 34 -27.52 -1.92 40.42
C GLY A 34 -27.42 -1.61 38.93
N PRO A 35 -26.23 -1.81 38.34
CA PRO A 35 -26.06 -1.79 36.89
C PRO A 35 -26.88 -2.95 36.30
N LEU A 36 -27.42 -2.73 35.11
CA LEU A 36 -28.12 -3.78 34.37
C LEU A 36 -27.13 -4.90 34.02
N ALA A 37 -27.54 -6.16 34.19
CA ALA A 37 -26.67 -7.31 33.98
C ALA A 37 -26.34 -7.49 32.50
N VAL A 38 -25.20 -8.10 32.21
CA VAL A 38 -24.76 -8.34 30.82
C VAL A 38 -25.76 -9.18 30.02
N ASP A 39 -26.45 -10.12 30.67
CA ASP A 39 -27.44 -11.00 30.03
C ASP A 39 -28.69 -10.23 29.55
N ASP A 40 -28.97 -9.06 30.11
CA ASP A 40 -30.09 -8.21 29.70
C ASP A 40 -29.75 -7.31 28.50
N TYR A 41 -28.47 -7.18 28.12
CA TYR A 41 -28.03 -6.25 27.08
C TYR A 41 -28.43 -6.66 25.68
N ASP A 42 -28.59 -7.96 25.40
CA ASP A 42 -29.08 -8.42 24.10
C ASP A 42 -30.51 -7.91 23.87
N ALA A 43 -31.40 -8.11 24.84
CA ALA A 43 -32.78 -7.63 24.80
C ALA A 43 -32.84 -6.09 24.71
N LEU A 44 -32.05 -5.39 25.52
CA LEU A 44 -31.95 -3.93 25.48
C LEU A 44 -31.53 -3.43 24.09
N LEU A 45 -30.47 -4.01 23.52
CA LEU A 45 -29.91 -3.54 22.25
C LEU A 45 -30.85 -3.83 21.08
N ILE A 46 -31.49 -5.01 21.04
CA ILE A 46 -32.52 -5.36 20.05
C ILE A 46 -33.68 -4.37 20.12
N GLN A 47 -34.14 -4.02 21.33
CA GLN A 47 -35.24 -3.07 21.51
C GLN A 47 -34.86 -1.66 21.04
N LEU A 48 -33.63 -1.21 21.31
CA LEU A 48 -33.13 0.10 20.86
C LEU A 48 -32.98 0.18 19.34
N LEU A 49 -32.66 -0.93 18.68
CA LEU A 49 -32.44 -1.00 17.22
C LEU A 49 -33.71 -1.36 16.43
N GLY A 50 -34.80 -1.73 17.11
CA GLY A 50 -36.05 -2.11 16.46
C GLY A 50 -36.07 -3.52 15.86
N GLY A 51 -35.19 -4.42 16.32
CA GLY A 51 -35.10 -5.80 15.84
C GLY A 51 -33.75 -6.17 15.20
N GLY A 52 -33.70 -7.37 14.61
CA GLY A 52 -32.50 -7.94 13.97
C GLY A 52 -31.69 -8.85 14.88
N GLN A 53 -30.70 -9.53 14.30
CA GLN A 53 -29.73 -10.33 15.04
C GLN A 53 -28.53 -9.47 15.43
N LEU A 54 -27.85 -9.79 16.53
CA LEU A 54 -26.64 -9.10 16.96
C LEU A 54 -25.42 -9.95 16.64
N LYS A 55 -24.36 -9.33 16.11
CA LYS A 55 -23.07 -10.00 16.02
C LYS A 55 -22.62 -10.45 17.42
N PRO A 56 -21.98 -11.63 17.58
CA PRO A 56 -21.44 -12.07 18.86
C PRO A 56 -20.59 -10.98 19.52
N GLU A 57 -20.66 -10.91 20.85
CA GLU A 57 -19.94 -9.95 21.71
C GLU A 57 -20.39 -8.48 21.63
N LEU A 58 -21.26 -8.09 20.69
CA LEU A 58 -21.68 -6.68 20.55
C LEU A 58 -22.39 -6.15 21.81
N ALA A 59 -23.31 -6.94 22.39
CA ALA A 59 -24.01 -6.60 23.62
C ALA A 59 -23.07 -6.57 24.84
N ALA A 60 -22.19 -7.56 24.96
CA ALA A 60 -21.18 -7.62 26.01
C ALA A 60 -20.21 -6.44 25.94
N ASP A 61 -19.82 -6.02 24.73
CA ASP A 61 -19.00 -4.83 24.53
C ASP A 61 -19.75 -3.56 24.93
N LEU A 62 -21.00 -3.37 24.49
CA LEU A 62 -21.82 -2.24 24.93
C LEU A 62 -22.00 -2.20 26.46
N HIS A 63 -22.16 -3.37 27.10
CA HIS A 63 -22.22 -3.48 28.56
C HIS A 63 -20.92 -2.96 29.20
N ARG A 64 -19.73 -3.38 28.71
CA ARG A 64 -18.44 -2.86 29.19
C ARG A 64 -18.30 -1.35 28.98
N GLN A 65 -18.73 -0.85 27.82
CA GLN A 65 -18.64 0.58 27.48
C GLN A 65 -19.51 1.44 28.40
N SER A 66 -20.76 1.03 28.58
CA SER A 66 -21.74 1.76 29.40
C SER A 66 -21.60 1.52 30.90
N GLY A 67 -20.94 0.44 31.30
CA GLY A 67 -20.81 0.00 32.69
C GLY A 67 -22.12 -0.44 33.32
N GLY A 68 -22.97 -1.11 32.54
CA GLY A 68 -24.30 -1.52 32.99
C GLY A 68 -25.31 -0.36 33.12
N CYS A 69 -24.97 0.86 32.72
CA CYS A 69 -25.87 2.02 32.79
C CYS A 69 -26.76 2.10 31.53
N PRO A 70 -28.09 1.85 31.62
CA PRO A 70 -28.96 1.83 30.44
C PRO A 70 -29.02 3.17 29.70
N LEU A 71 -28.93 4.28 30.43
CA LEU A 71 -28.88 5.62 29.84
C LEU A 71 -27.61 5.80 29.01
N HIS A 72 -26.44 5.38 29.51
CA HIS A 72 -25.19 5.45 28.75
C HIS A 72 -25.25 4.53 27.53
N ALA A 73 -25.75 3.30 27.68
CA ALA A 73 -25.91 2.35 26.59
C ALA A 73 -26.75 2.95 25.45
N ARG A 74 -27.91 3.54 25.78
CA ARG A 74 -28.77 4.21 24.81
C ARG A 74 -28.08 5.36 24.08
N GLU A 75 -27.34 6.21 24.80
CA GLU A 75 -26.63 7.33 24.19
C GLU A 75 -25.51 6.84 23.25
N LEU A 76 -24.77 5.79 23.63
CA LEU A 76 -23.72 5.19 22.80
C LEU A 76 -24.29 4.56 21.52
N VAL A 77 -25.39 3.81 21.65
CA VAL A 77 -26.10 3.23 20.49
C VAL A 77 -26.56 4.31 19.55
N ARG A 78 -27.22 5.35 20.07
CA ARG A 78 -27.66 6.49 19.26
C ARG A 78 -26.49 7.16 18.53
N ALA A 79 -25.40 7.45 19.25
CA ALA A 79 -24.21 8.05 18.64
C ALA A 79 -23.58 7.16 17.56
N ALA A 80 -23.60 5.83 17.74
CA ALA A 80 -23.05 4.88 16.78
C ALA A 80 -23.91 4.76 15.51
N VAL A 81 -25.24 4.80 15.66
CA VAL A 81 -26.18 4.88 14.53
C VAL A 81 -26.02 6.21 13.80
N ASP A 82 -26.01 7.33 14.52
CA ASP A 82 -25.88 8.67 13.95
C ASP A 82 -24.55 8.85 13.19
N ALA A 83 -23.47 8.21 13.67
CA ALA A 83 -22.16 8.20 13.00
C ALA A 83 -22.07 7.19 11.84
N GLY A 84 -23.10 6.38 11.60
CA GLY A 84 -23.10 5.36 10.56
C GLY A 84 -22.13 4.20 10.80
N VAL A 85 -21.64 4.02 12.04
CA VAL A 85 -20.71 2.94 12.39
C VAL A 85 -21.42 1.73 12.98
N LEU A 86 -22.64 1.87 13.51
CA LEU A 86 -23.47 0.72 13.87
C LEU A 86 -24.38 0.40 12.69
N ILE A 87 -24.09 -0.69 12.00
CA ILE A 87 -24.69 -1.02 10.70
C ILE A 87 -25.31 -2.41 10.70
N GLN A 88 -26.37 -2.56 9.90
CA GLN A 88 -27.03 -3.83 9.68
C GLN A 88 -26.63 -4.40 8.31
N ARG A 89 -26.05 -5.61 8.30
CA ARG A 89 -25.73 -6.39 7.10
C ARG A 89 -26.41 -7.75 7.22
N ASP A 90 -27.20 -8.14 6.21
CA ASP A 90 -27.93 -9.41 6.19
C ASP A 90 -28.78 -9.67 7.45
N GLY A 91 -29.46 -8.63 7.94
CA GLY A 91 -30.29 -8.70 9.15
C GLY A 91 -29.50 -8.72 10.47
N THR A 92 -28.16 -8.71 10.42
CA THR A 92 -27.26 -8.75 11.58
C THR A 92 -26.61 -7.40 11.82
N TRP A 93 -26.73 -6.89 13.04
CA TRP A 93 -26.10 -5.66 13.50
C TRP A 93 -24.65 -5.87 13.90
N SER A 94 -23.77 -4.96 13.48
CA SER A 94 -22.36 -4.96 13.82
C SER A 94 -21.81 -3.55 13.92
N LEU A 95 -20.79 -3.38 14.77
CA LEU A 95 -20.04 -2.12 14.87
C LEU A 95 -18.89 -2.16 13.84
N ASP A 96 -18.94 -1.28 12.85
CA ASP A 96 -17.92 -1.02 11.83
C ASP A 96 -16.94 0.07 12.31
N SER A 97 -16.46 -0.11 13.55
CA SER A 97 -15.47 0.74 14.20
C SER A 97 -14.78 -0.06 15.30
N THR A 98 -13.57 0.35 15.66
CA THR A 98 -12.82 -0.25 16.77
C THR A 98 -13.38 0.17 18.13
N GLU A 99 -14.04 1.32 18.22
CA GLU A 99 -14.55 1.87 19.47
C GLU A 99 -15.94 2.48 19.31
N TRP A 100 -16.74 2.42 20.38
CA TRP A 100 -18.01 3.14 20.42
C TRP A 100 -17.78 4.65 20.44
N PRO A 101 -18.49 5.44 19.60
CA PRO A 101 -18.39 6.89 19.63
C PRO A 101 -18.99 7.42 20.93
N ILE A 102 -18.31 8.39 21.55
CA ILE A 102 -18.76 9.02 22.79
C ILE A 102 -19.55 10.28 22.45
N PRO A 103 -20.88 10.34 22.70
CA PRO A 103 -21.66 11.54 22.43
C PRO A 103 -21.22 12.73 23.28
N ARG A 104 -21.23 13.93 22.68
CA ARG A 104 -20.77 15.19 23.32
C ARG A 104 -21.45 15.46 24.66
N GLY A 105 -22.76 15.17 24.76
CA GLY A 105 -23.53 15.35 25.99
C GLY A 105 -23.09 14.41 27.11
N LEU A 106 -22.77 13.15 26.79
CA LEU A 106 -22.23 12.20 27.75
C LEU A 106 -20.83 12.61 28.23
N ARG A 107 -19.96 13.02 27.29
CA ARG A 107 -18.62 13.53 27.61
C ARG A 107 -18.69 14.74 28.55
N SER A 108 -19.56 15.69 28.26
CA SER A 108 -19.70 16.93 29.06
C SER A 108 -20.16 16.65 30.49
N ARG A 109 -21.16 15.78 30.66
CA ARG A 109 -21.66 15.37 31.99
C ARG A 109 -20.60 14.65 32.82
N LEU A 110 -19.89 13.70 32.22
CA LEU A 110 -18.83 12.96 32.92
C LEU A 110 -17.63 13.87 33.25
N ALA A 111 -17.25 14.78 32.35
CA ALA A 111 -16.20 15.77 32.63
C ALA A 111 -16.59 16.71 33.78
N GLU A 112 -17.84 17.18 33.82
CA GLU A 112 -18.33 18.01 34.93
C GLU A 112 -18.33 17.26 36.26
N ARG A 113 -18.75 15.99 36.24
CA ARG A 113 -18.64 15.11 37.40
C ARG A 113 -17.19 15.01 37.89
N LEU A 114 -16.23 14.78 36.99
CA LEU A 114 -14.81 14.72 37.35
C LEU A 114 -14.30 16.03 37.96
N ARG A 115 -14.72 17.19 37.46
CA ARG A 115 -14.35 18.50 38.01
C ARG A 115 -14.84 18.74 39.44
N SER A 116 -15.92 18.06 39.84
CA SER A 116 -16.48 18.17 41.20
C SER A 116 -15.74 17.31 42.24
N LEU A 117 -14.88 16.38 41.82
CA LEU A 117 -14.17 15.45 42.69
C LEU A 117 -12.91 16.08 43.30
N PRO A 118 -12.42 15.56 44.45
CA PRO A 118 -11.13 15.94 45.00
C PRO A 118 -10.00 15.75 43.97
N LYS A 119 -9.10 16.73 43.87
CA LYS A 119 -8.00 16.70 42.88
C LYS A 119 -7.11 15.47 43.04
N ALA A 120 -6.85 15.03 44.27
CA ALA A 120 -6.08 13.82 44.56
C ALA A 120 -6.76 12.55 44.03
N LEU A 121 -8.09 12.45 44.16
CA LEU A 121 -8.87 11.34 43.60
C LEU A 121 -8.78 11.32 42.07
N VAL A 122 -8.93 12.47 41.42
CA VAL A 122 -8.81 12.59 39.96
C VAL A 122 -7.40 12.22 39.49
N ALA A 123 -6.36 12.58 40.24
CA ALA A 123 -4.98 12.21 39.92
C ALA A 123 -4.77 10.68 39.96
N VAL A 124 -5.26 10.01 41.01
CA VAL A 124 -5.22 8.55 41.13
C VAL A 124 -6.01 7.87 40.00
N LEU A 125 -7.20 8.38 39.67
CA LEU A 125 -8.01 7.88 38.56
C LEU A 125 -7.32 8.06 37.19
N ARG A 126 -6.59 9.16 36.98
CA ARG A 126 -5.80 9.37 35.76
C ARG A 126 -4.68 8.33 35.65
N THR A 127 -3.94 8.06 36.72
CA THR A 127 -2.92 7.00 36.73
C THR A 127 -3.55 5.63 36.45
N GLY A 128 -4.67 5.30 37.11
CA GLY A 128 -5.41 4.06 36.84
C GLY A 128 -5.90 3.97 35.39
N SER A 129 -6.34 5.08 34.79
CA SER A 129 -6.83 5.11 33.41
C SER A 129 -5.75 4.80 32.37
N ILE A 130 -4.49 5.13 32.68
CA ILE A 130 -3.30 4.81 31.89
C ILE A 130 -2.98 3.32 32.05
N LEU A 131 -2.89 2.83 33.30
CA LEU A 131 -2.58 1.43 33.61
C LEU A 131 -3.59 0.43 33.04
N ALA A 132 -4.86 0.82 32.98
CA ALA A 132 -5.93 -0.03 32.45
C ALA A 132 -5.95 -0.13 30.92
N VAL A 133 -5.08 0.57 30.19
CA VAL A 133 -5.08 0.51 28.71
C VAL A 133 -4.66 -0.88 28.24
N GLY A 134 -5.49 -1.50 27.40
CA GLY A 134 -5.26 -2.84 26.83
C GLY A 134 -5.76 -3.99 27.71
N THR A 135 -5.75 -3.84 29.04
CA THR A 135 -6.19 -4.89 29.99
C THR A 135 -7.58 -4.64 30.57
N GLY A 136 -8.04 -3.39 30.62
CA GLY A 136 -9.27 -2.98 31.32
C GLY A 136 -9.15 -2.99 32.85
N GLU A 137 -8.00 -3.40 33.38
CA GLU A 137 -7.78 -3.63 34.81
C GLU A 137 -6.37 -3.21 35.25
N PHE A 138 -6.21 -2.83 36.51
CA PHE A 138 -4.93 -2.44 37.10
C PHE A 138 -4.81 -2.89 38.57
N ASP A 139 -3.58 -2.95 39.07
CA ASP A 139 -3.29 -3.32 40.46
C ASP A 139 -3.04 -2.07 41.34
N LEU A 140 -3.35 -2.18 42.64
CA LEU A 140 -3.03 -1.14 43.62
C LEU A 140 -1.54 -0.81 43.63
N GLU A 141 -0.67 -1.81 43.61
CA GLU A 141 0.77 -1.60 43.74
C GLU A 141 1.33 -0.81 42.55
N ASP A 142 0.79 -1.03 41.34
CA ASP A 142 1.18 -0.28 40.15
C ASP A 142 0.76 1.20 40.26
N VAL A 143 -0.37 1.50 40.91
CA VAL A 143 -0.77 2.89 41.17
C VAL A 143 0.14 3.54 42.20
N VAL A 144 0.50 2.82 43.27
CA VAL A 144 1.39 3.30 44.34
C VAL A 144 2.77 3.64 43.79
N GLU A 145 3.30 2.85 42.86
CA GLU A 145 4.60 3.12 42.24
C GLU A 145 4.59 4.36 41.33
N LEU A 146 3.46 4.61 40.65
CA LEU A 146 3.34 5.69 39.67
C LEU A 146 2.82 7.01 40.24
N HIS A 147 2.47 7.03 41.53
CA HIS A 147 1.88 8.19 42.17
C HIS A 147 2.74 8.66 43.35
N THR A 148 2.75 9.96 43.60
CA THR A 148 3.55 10.58 44.67
C THR A 148 2.89 10.54 46.05
N GLU A 149 1.67 10.03 46.14
CA GLU A 149 0.89 10.02 47.38
C GLU A 149 1.29 8.81 48.23
N THR A 150 1.04 8.86 49.54
CA THR A 150 1.31 7.71 50.39
C THR A 150 0.40 6.54 50.04
N ARG A 151 0.87 5.32 50.29
CA ARG A 151 0.10 4.10 50.05
C ARG A 151 -1.29 4.15 50.70
N ASP A 152 -1.36 4.58 51.96
CA ASP A 152 -2.62 4.64 52.71
C ASP A 152 -3.58 5.68 52.11
N ALA A 153 -3.06 6.83 51.68
CA ALA A 153 -3.87 7.83 50.98
C ALA A 153 -4.43 7.29 49.65
N ILE A 154 -3.62 6.57 48.88
CA ILE A 154 -4.05 5.95 47.62
C ILE A 154 -5.14 4.89 47.87
N VAL A 155 -4.98 4.06 48.91
CA VAL A 155 -5.99 3.05 49.28
C VAL A 155 -7.33 3.73 49.61
N MET A 156 -7.31 4.78 50.42
CA MET A 156 -8.52 5.55 50.76
C MET A 156 -9.18 6.16 49.52
N LEU A 157 -8.39 6.76 48.63
CA LEU A 157 -8.90 7.36 47.38
C LEU A 157 -9.51 6.30 46.44
N LEU A 158 -8.91 5.11 46.34
CA LEU A 158 -9.46 4.01 45.55
C LEU A 158 -10.73 3.42 46.19
N ASP A 159 -10.81 3.34 47.52
CA ASP A 159 -12.05 2.99 48.23
C ASP A 159 -13.16 4.02 47.95
N ASP A 160 -12.84 5.32 47.99
CA ASP A 160 -13.77 6.39 47.61
C ASP A 160 -14.24 6.25 46.15
N ALA A 161 -13.34 5.91 45.22
CA ALA A 161 -13.67 5.69 43.81
C ALA A 161 -14.64 4.50 43.61
N VAL A 162 -14.49 3.44 44.40
CA VAL A 162 -15.39 2.27 44.41
C VAL A 162 -16.75 2.67 44.99
N HIS A 163 -16.79 3.42 46.09
CA HIS A 163 -18.03 3.94 46.67
C HIS A 163 -18.77 4.89 45.73
N LEU A 164 -18.03 5.71 44.96
CA LEU A 164 -18.58 6.57 43.92
C LEU A 164 -18.98 5.81 42.64
N ARG A 165 -18.81 4.48 42.60
CA ARG A 165 -19.17 3.62 41.46
C ARG A 165 -18.43 4.01 40.18
N MET A 166 -17.17 4.44 40.32
CA MET A 166 -16.27 4.73 39.21
C MET A 166 -15.37 3.54 38.91
N LEU A 167 -14.98 2.82 39.97
CA LEU A 167 -14.23 1.59 39.92
C LEU A 167 -15.05 0.43 40.49
N ASP A 168 -14.71 -0.77 40.06
CA ASP A 168 -15.13 -2.02 40.69
C ASP A 168 -13.90 -2.78 41.18
N ARG A 169 -14.07 -3.54 42.25
CA ARG A 169 -13.00 -4.30 42.90
C ARG A 169 -13.27 -5.79 42.74
N HIS A 170 -12.31 -6.49 42.15
CA HIS A 170 -12.29 -7.94 42.14
C HIS A 170 -10.99 -8.47 42.75
N ARG A 171 -11.06 -9.64 43.37
CA ARG A 171 -9.89 -10.35 43.88
C ARG A 171 -9.52 -11.41 42.88
N GLU A 172 -8.28 -11.37 42.41
CA GLU A 172 -7.73 -12.38 41.51
C GLU A 172 -6.38 -12.81 42.07
N HIS A 173 -6.19 -14.11 42.30
CA HIS A 173 -4.92 -14.67 42.80
C HIS A 173 -4.34 -13.96 44.04
N GLY A 174 -5.20 -13.47 44.95
CA GLY A 174 -4.78 -12.76 46.17
C GLY A 174 -4.38 -11.30 45.97
N ARG A 175 -4.33 -10.79 44.72
CA ARG A 175 -4.07 -9.39 44.40
C ARG A 175 -5.37 -8.58 44.31
N ARG A 176 -5.31 -7.31 44.69
CA ARG A 176 -6.44 -6.37 44.62
C ARG A 176 -6.44 -5.73 43.24
N ARG A 177 -7.25 -6.29 42.34
CA ARG A 177 -7.43 -5.78 40.99
C ARG A 177 -8.61 -4.81 40.97
N LEU A 178 -8.42 -3.71 40.27
CA LEU A 178 -9.43 -2.68 40.06
C LEU A 178 -9.72 -2.57 38.57
N ARG A 179 -10.98 -2.33 38.24
CA ARG A 179 -11.43 -2.07 36.87
C ARG A 179 -12.29 -0.82 36.86
N PHE A 180 -12.28 -0.08 35.77
CA PHE A 180 -13.27 0.99 35.60
C PHE A 180 -14.64 0.35 35.37
N LEU A 181 -15.65 0.85 36.08
CA LEU A 181 -17.00 0.32 35.90
C LEU A 181 -17.49 0.55 34.47
N SER A 182 -17.11 1.68 33.85
CA SER A 182 -17.42 2.04 32.47
C SER A 182 -16.14 2.35 31.70
N GLU A 183 -15.97 1.69 30.57
CA GLU A 183 -14.84 1.95 29.66
C GLU A 183 -14.91 3.35 29.04
N VAL A 184 -16.12 3.90 28.83
CA VAL A 184 -16.31 5.30 28.42
C VAL A 184 -15.80 6.28 29.47
N LEU A 185 -16.03 6.00 30.76
CA LEU A 185 -15.48 6.82 31.85
C LEU A 185 -13.95 6.79 31.84
N ARG A 186 -13.35 5.59 31.70
CA ARG A 186 -11.89 5.44 31.59
C ARG A 186 -11.33 6.27 30.43
N ARG A 187 -11.92 6.15 29.23
CA ARG A 187 -11.51 6.90 28.03
C ARG A 187 -11.60 8.41 28.23
N ILE A 188 -12.67 8.91 28.85
CA ILE A 188 -12.80 10.34 29.15
C ILE A 188 -11.72 10.82 30.13
N ILE A 189 -11.43 10.06 31.18
CA ILE A 189 -10.38 10.41 32.15
C ILE A 189 -9.00 10.39 31.46
N HIS A 190 -8.76 9.40 30.61
CA HIS A 190 -7.52 9.24 29.85
C HIS A 190 -7.32 10.36 28.81
N ASP A 191 -8.37 10.71 28.07
CA ASP A 191 -8.37 11.79 27.07
C ASP A 191 -8.22 13.18 27.70
N ASP A 192 -8.61 13.35 28.96
CA ASP A 192 -8.43 14.60 29.73
C ASP A 192 -6.96 14.81 30.17
N ILE A 193 -6.11 13.80 30.03
CA ILE A 193 -4.67 13.92 30.30
C ILE A 193 -3.99 14.58 29.09
N PRO A 194 -3.24 15.69 29.27
CA PRO A 194 -2.49 16.30 28.19
C PRO A 194 -1.58 15.30 27.49
N GLU A 195 -1.54 15.32 26.15
CA GLU A 195 -0.90 14.30 25.33
C GLU A 195 0.56 14.01 25.74
N ARG A 196 1.37 15.06 25.95
CA ARG A 196 2.77 14.93 26.38
C ARG A 196 2.90 14.21 27.73
N THR A 197 2.01 14.50 28.68
CA THR A 197 1.99 13.84 29.99
C THR A 197 1.56 12.38 29.84
N ARG A 198 0.53 12.13 29.04
CA ARG A 198 0.05 10.79 28.73
C ARG A 198 1.15 9.93 28.09
N MET A 199 1.89 10.45 27.12
CA MET A 199 3.02 9.75 26.50
C MET A 199 4.10 9.36 27.51
N ARG A 200 4.52 10.30 28.38
CA ARG A 200 5.51 10.04 29.44
C ARG A 200 5.04 8.97 30.44
N LEU A 201 3.76 9.00 30.81
CA LEU A 201 3.18 8.00 31.72
C LEU A 201 3.13 6.62 31.06
N HIS A 202 2.73 6.53 29.78
CA HIS A 202 2.76 5.27 29.04
C HIS A 202 4.19 4.72 28.90
N GLU A 203 5.18 5.57 28.62
CA GLU A 203 6.59 5.16 28.56
C GLU A 203 7.11 4.66 29.92
N HIS A 204 6.68 5.30 31.01
CA HIS A 204 6.98 4.83 32.36
C HIS A 204 6.34 3.45 32.61
N CYS A 205 5.05 3.28 32.29
CA CYS A 205 4.34 2.00 32.45
C CYS A 205 4.99 0.87 31.65
N ALA A 206 5.39 1.14 30.40
CA ALA A 206 6.09 0.15 29.58
C ALA A 206 7.40 -0.31 30.21
N ARG A 207 8.19 0.63 30.76
CA ARG A 207 9.43 0.32 31.49
C ARG A 207 9.18 -0.48 32.76
N HIS A 208 8.11 -0.16 33.48
CA HIS A 208 7.69 -0.88 34.68
C HIS A 208 7.32 -2.34 34.39
N ILE A 209 6.44 -2.56 33.40
CA ILE A 209 6.05 -3.91 32.95
C ILE A 209 7.28 -4.72 32.52
N ALA A 210 8.22 -4.10 31.80
CA ALA A 210 9.47 -4.75 31.38
C ALA A 210 10.33 -5.22 32.57
N ARG A 211 10.35 -4.47 33.69
CA ARG A 211 11.07 -4.87 34.92
C ARG A 211 10.36 -6.02 35.63
N GLN A 212 9.03 -5.96 35.75
CA GLN A 212 8.24 -7.05 36.34
C GLN A 212 8.36 -8.35 35.55
N TYR A 213 8.41 -8.28 34.21
CA TYR A 213 8.65 -9.43 33.34
C TYR A 213 9.95 -10.15 33.68
N ARG A 214 11.06 -9.41 33.78
CA ARG A 214 12.38 -9.98 34.11
C ARG A 214 12.39 -10.67 35.47
N ALA A 215 11.55 -10.24 36.40
CA ALA A 215 11.47 -10.81 37.74
C ALA A 215 10.53 -12.03 37.83
N THR A 216 9.51 -12.14 36.98
CA THR A 216 8.43 -13.13 37.12
C THR A 216 8.39 -14.19 36.01
N GLY A 217 9.06 -13.97 34.88
CA GLY A 217 9.04 -14.90 33.73
C GLY A 217 7.71 -14.98 32.97
N ASN A 218 6.66 -14.29 33.43
CA ASN A 218 5.34 -14.27 32.82
C ASN A 218 5.26 -13.20 31.74
N SER A 219 5.12 -13.60 30.46
CA SER A 219 5.11 -12.69 29.32
C SER A 219 3.90 -11.74 29.35
N HIS A 220 4.14 -10.49 29.78
CA HIS A 220 3.24 -9.35 29.61
C HIS A 220 3.61 -8.54 28.35
N GLU A 221 4.13 -9.21 27.33
CA GLU A 221 4.64 -8.60 26.09
C GLU A 221 3.59 -7.71 25.39
N ILE A 222 2.34 -8.17 25.29
CA ILE A 222 1.24 -7.40 24.66
C ILE A 222 0.92 -6.12 25.46
N ALA A 223 0.90 -6.21 26.80
CA ALA A 223 0.65 -5.05 27.64
C ALA A 223 1.78 -4.02 27.51
N GLN A 224 3.04 -4.47 27.53
CA GLN A 224 4.20 -3.60 27.31
C GLN A 224 4.13 -2.92 25.93
N LEU A 225 3.84 -3.67 24.86
CA LEU A 225 3.69 -3.13 23.50
C LEU A 225 2.58 -2.10 23.41
N THR A 226 1.44 -2.37 24.04
CA THR A 226 0.30 -1.43 24.09
C THR A 226 0.74 -0.09 24.69
N HIS A 227 1.49 -0.10 25.80
CA HIS A 227 2.02 1.12 26.40
C HIS A 227 3.11 1.79 25.54
N LEU A 228 4.02 1.03 24.90
CA LEU A 228 5.04 1.62 24.02
C LEU A 228 4.42 2.34 22.81
N ILE A 229 3.39 1.74 22.20
CA ILE A 229 2.65 2.33 21.08
C ILE A 229 1.88 3.58 21.54
N ALA A 230 1.18 3.51 22.68
CA ALA A 230 0.48 4.66 23.24
C ALA A 230 1.43 5.81 23.67
N ALA A 231 2.69 5.49 24.00
CA ALA A 231 3.75 6.46 24.22
C ALA A 231 4.34 7.06 22.93
N LYS A 232 3.92 6.57 21.75
CA LYS A 232 4.54 6.84 20.45
C LYS A 232 6.03 6.50 20.41
N SER A 233 6.47 5.56 21.23
CA SER A 233 7.85 5.08 21.29
C SER A 233 8.08 3.97 20.25
N VAL A 234 7.85 4.32 18.98
CA VAL A 234 7.75 3.36 17.86
C VAL A 234 9.06 2.61 17.64
N VAL A 235 10.21 3.27 17.79
CA VAL A 235 11.54 2.66 17.64
C VAL A 235 11.75 1.52 18.65
N ALA A 236 11.31 1.70 19.91
CA ALA A 236 11.40 0.67 20.93
C ALA A 236 10.35 -0.44 20.74
N ALA A 237 9.15 -0.09 20.25
CA ALA A 237 8.08 -1.05 20.01
C ALA A 237 8.37 -1.97 18.83
N ARG A 238 8.97 -1.46 17.75
CA ARG A 238 9.16 -2.16 16.47
C ARG A 238 9.75 -3.57 16.61
N PRO A 239 10.95 -3.79 17.21
CA PRO A 239 11.54 -5.12 17.26
C PRO A 239 10.63 -6.12 17.97
N MET A 240 9.95 -5.70 19.04
CA MET A 240 8.98 -6.53 19.75
C MET A 240 7.74 -6.85 18.89
N VAL A 241 7.22 -5.88 18.14
CA VAL A 241 6.11 -6.13 17.20
C VAL A 241 6.51 -7.10 16.11
N LEU A 242 7.71 -6.98 15.53
CA LEU A 242 8.19 -7.92 14.52
C LEU A 242 8.27 -9.35 15.07
N THR A 243 8.83 -9.53 16.27
CA THR A 243 8.87 -10.85 16.93
C THR A 243 7.48 -11.40 17.22
N LEU A 244 6.57 -10.56 17.73
CA LEU A 244 5.19 -10.96 18.01
C LEU A 244 4.44 -11.40 16.74
N VAL A 245 4.59 -10.64 15.65
CA VAL A 245 3.97 -10.93 14.36
C VAL A 245 4.55 -12.20 13.74
N GLN A 246 5.87 -12.35 13.74
CA GLN A 246 6.52 -13.55 13.19
C GLN A 246 6.06 -14.81 13.91
N ARG A 247 6.08 -14.81 15.26
CA ARG A 247 5.56 -15.93 16.05
C ARG A 247 4.08 -16.21 15.76
N ALA A 248 3.26 -15.17 15.59
CA ALA A 248 1.85 -15.32 15.26
C ALA A 248 1.61 -15.93 13.87
N LEU A 249 2.49 -15.63 12.89
CA LEU A 249 2.47 -16.25 11.57
C LEU A 249 2.92 -17.72 11.64
N ASP A 250 4.02 -17.99 12.34
CA ASP A 250 4.56 -19.36 12.50
C ASP A 250 3.55 -20.27 13.23
N ASP A 251 2.92 -19.78 14.29
CA ASP A 251 1.93 -20.50 15.09
C ASP A 251 0.53 -20.54 14.44
N SER A 252 0.34 -19.86 13.30
CA SER A 252 -0.96 -19.68 12.63
C SER A 252 -2.06 -19.08 13.53
N ARG A 253 -1.68 -18.15 14.41
CA ARG A 253 -2.56 -17.46 15.38
C ARG A 253 -2.48 -15.94 15.22
N PRO A 254 -3.04 -15.35 14.16
CA PRO A 254 -2.81 -13.94 13.82
C PRO A 254 -3.56 -12.93 14.71
N LYS A 255 -4.63 -13.34 15.41
CA LYS A 255 -5.52 -12.43 16.14
C LYS A 255 -4.81 -11.52 17.17
N PRO A 256 -3.93 -12.03 18.06
CA PRO A 256 -3.28 -11.19 19.06
C PRO A 256 -2.30 -10.17 18.46
N ALA A 257 -1.64 -10.53 17.36
CA ALA A 257 -0.64 -9.68 16.71
C ALA A 257 -1.27 -8.62 15.78
N ALA A 258 -2.37 -8.95 15.10
CA ALA A 258 -3.01 -8.06 14.14
C ALA A 258 -3.48 -6.74 14.78
N GLY A 259 -4.08 -6.79 15.98
CA GLY A 259 -4.50 -5.59 16.69
C GLY A 259 -3.33 -4.68 17.09
N ILE A 260 -2.24 -5.27 17.58
CA ILE A 260 -1.03 -4.53 17.98
C ILE A 260 -0.33 -3.92 16.76
N LEU A 261 -0.20 -4.67 15.66
CA LEU A 261 0.39 -4.16 14.42
C LEU A 261 -0.46 -3.03 13.83
N ALA A 262 -1.79 -3.17 13.82
CA ALA A 262 -2.69 -2.11 13.38
C ALA A 262 -2.50 -0.83 14.23
N ALA A 263 -2.45 -0.96 15.56
CA ALA A 263 -2.20 0.17 16.45
C ALA A 263 -0.82 0.81 16.23
N MET A 264 0.22 0.02 15.94
CA MET A 264 1.55 0.53 15.62
C MET A 264 1.56 1.33 14.30
N LEU A 265 0.82 0.86 13.29
CA LEU A 265 0.74 1.51 11.98
C LEU A 265 0.08 2.89 12.02
N GLU A 266 -0.77 3.17 13.02
CA GLU A 266 -1.38 4.49 13.24
C GLU A 266 -0.39 5.54 13.78
N VAL A 267 0.74 5.11 14.34
CA VAL A 267 1.78 6.00 14.89
C VAL A 267 3.12 5.89 14.16
N ALA A 268 3.16 5.12 13.08
CA ALA A 268 4.39 4.74 12.38
C ALA A 268 5.01 5.85 11.51
N ASP A 269 4.40 7.03 11.40
CA ASP A 269 4.86 8.12 10.52
C ASP A 269 6.28 8.61 10.81
N SER A 270 6.75 8.45 12.05
CA SER A 270 8.12 8.80 12.46
C SER A 270 9.18 7.78 12.03
N LEU A 271 8.77 6.60 11.54
CA LEU A 271 9.69 5.59 11.05
C LEU A 271 10.17 5.89 9.63
N PRO A 272 11.41 5.48 9.28
CA PRO A 272 11.87 5.59 7.90
C PRO A 272 11.01 4.74 6.94
N VAL A 273 11.07 5.09 5.65
CA VAL A 273 10.22 4.52 4.58
C VAL A 273 10.27 3.00 4.55
N TYR A 274 11.46 2.41 4.69
CA TYR A 274 11.65 0.96 4.70
C TYR A 274 10.87 0.27 5.82
N GLU A 275 11.01 0.78 7.06
CA GLU A 275 10.34 0.23 8.23
C GLU A 275 8.82 0.34 8.16
N ARG A 276 8.30 1.45 7.62
CA ARG A 276 6.86 1.59 7.36
C ARG A 276 6.40 0.57 6.32
N GLY A 277 7.17 0.36 5.25
CA GLY A 277 6.91 -0.65 4.22
C GLY A 277 6.86 -2.06 4.80
N GLU A 278 7.84 -2.43 5.61
CA GLU A 278 7.92 -3.75 6.24
C GLU A 278 6.70 -4.05 7.13
N LEU A 279 6.28 -3.09 7.97
CA LEU A 279 5.08 -3.23 8.80
C LEU A 279 3.80 -3.38 7.96
N ARG A 280 3.70 -2.69 6.81
CA ARG A 280 2.55 -2.81 5.91
C ARG A 280 2.51 -4.16 5.19
N LEU A 281 3.66 -4.70 4.80
CA LEU A 281 3.74 -6.04 4.22
C LEU A 281 3.29 -7.11 5.22
N LEU A 282 3.81 -7.06 6.46
CA LEU A 282 3.42 -7.96 7.53
C LEU A 282 1.92 -7.86 7.88
N SER A 283 1.34 -6.66 7.80
CA SER A 283 -0.11 -6.48 7.96
C SER A 283 -0.89 -7.20 6.86
N ALA A 284 -0.42 -7.18 5.61
CA ALA A 284 -1.07 -7.92 4.53
C ALA A 284 -1.00 -9.44 4.76
N GLU A 285 0.14 -9.97 5.20
CA GLU A 285 0.31 -11.40 5.51
C GLU A 285 -0.60 -11.86 6.65
N LEU A 286 -0.70 -11.09 7.74
CA LEU A 286 -1.60 -11.39 8.85
C LEU A 286 -3.07 -11.38 8.43
N GLU A 287 -3.51 -10.39 7.65
CA GLU A 287 -4.90 -10.30 7.21
C GLU A 287 -5.27 -11.41 6.21
N LEU A 288 -4.33 -11.85 5.37
CA LEU A 288 -4.50 -13.05 4.55
C LEU A 288 -4.71 -14.30 5.40
N MET A 289 -3.90 -14.47 6.45
CA MET A 289 -4.04 -15.60 7.38
C MET A 289 -5.37 -15.57 8.16
N ARG A 290 -5.89 -14.37 8.45
CA ARG A 290 -7.22 -14.16 9.04
C ARG A 290 -8.38 -14.42 8.08
N LYS A 291 -8.09 -14.67 6.79
CA LYS A 291 -9.08 -14.79 5.71
C LYS A 291 -9.86 -13.51 5.45
N GLU A 292 -9.20 -12.36 5.59
CA GLU A 292 -9.75 -11.03 5.35
C GLU A 292 -9.13 -10.41 4.08
N PRO A 293 -9.50 -10.87 2.87
CA PRO A 293 -8.82 -10.49 1.63
C PRO A 293 -8.93 -9.00 1.31
N GLN A 294 -10.03 -8.33 1.69
CA GLN A 294 -10.16 -6.88 1.47
C GLN A 294 -9.18 -6.08 2.34
N ALA A 295 -8.98 -6.48 3.60
CA ALA A 295 -8.02 -5.86 4.50
C ALA A 295 -6.58 -6.04 3.99
N ALA A 296 -6.26 -7.25 3.50
CA ALA A 296 -4.97 -7.53 2.88
C ALA A 296 -4.70 -6.68 1.63
N VAL A 297 -5.67 -6.56 0.71
CA VAL A 297 -5.56 -5.67 -0.46
C VAL A 297 -5.33 -4.22 -0.03
N SER A 298 -6.04 -3.74 0.98
CA SER A 298 -5.88 -2.37 1.50
C SER A 298 -4.48 -2.13 2.09
N ALA A 299 -3.92 -3.12 2.80
CA ALA A 299 -2.54 -3.06 3.29
C ALA A 299 -1.52 -3.01 2.14
N LEU A 300 -1.69 -3.84 1.11
CA LEU A 300 -0.83 -3.87 -0.09
C LEU A 300 -0.91 -2.58 -0.92
N GLN A 301 -2.08 -1.95 -1.02
CA GLN A 301 -2.22 -0.64 -1.68
C GLN A 301 -1.44 0.46 -0.95
N ARG A 302 -1.48 0.45 0.39
CA ARG A 302 -0.67 1.37 1.22
C ARG A 302 0.82 1.09 1.08
N LEU A 303 1.22 -0.18 1.02
CA LEU A 303 2.60 -0.57 0.71
C LEU A 303 3.05 0.00 -0.65
N ALA A 304 2.26 -0.18 -1.71
CA ALA A 304 2.58 0.35 -3.04
C ALA A 304 2.75 1.88 -3.06
N THR A 305 2.02 2.59 -2.19
CA THR A 305 2.18 4.03 -2.03
C THR A 305 3.53 4.37 -1.40
N ILE A 306 3.93 3.65 -0.33
CA ILE A 306 5.22 3.82 0.35
C ILE A 306 6.40 3.49 -0.57
N LEU A 307 6.29 2.43 -1.39
CA LEU A 307 7.32 2.06 -2.36
C LEU A 307 7.58 3.17 -3.40
N GLY A 308 6.57 3.99 -3.71
CA GLY A 308 6.71 5.14 -4.61
C GLY A 308 7.41 6.36 -3.99
N GLU A 309 7.64 6.39 -2.68
CA GLU A 309 8.25 7.54 -1.98
C GLU A 309 9.77 7.58 -2.09
N SER A 310 10.44 6.43 -2.31
CA SER A 310 11.90 6.31 -2.29
C SER A 310 12.40 5.16 -3.17
N HIS A 311 13.58 5.31 -3.77
CA HIS A 311 14.24 4.28 -4.59
C HIS A 311 15.27 3.46 -3.79
N ASP A 312 14.94 3.02 -2.57
CA ASP A 312 15.84 2.17 -1.75
C ASP A 312 15.78 0.71 -2.26
N PRO A 313 16.90 0.06 -2.61
CA PRO A 313 16.92 -1.33 -3.08
C PRO A 313 16.26 -2.34 -2.12
N ARG A 314 16.24 -2.04 -0.81
CA ARG A 314 15.56 -2.91 0.17
C ARG A 314 14.04 -2.87 0.03
N LEU A 315 13.49 -1.78 -0.51
CA LEU A 315 12.06 -1.65 -0.81
C LEU A 315 11.65 -2.56 -1.98
N GLU A 316 12.54 -2.84 -2.93
CA GLU A 316 12.27 -3.74 -4.06
C GLU A 316 11.88 -5.14 -3.57
N ARG A 317 12.60 -5.68 -2.58
CA ARG A 317 12.29 -6.99 -1.98
C ARG A 317 10.91 -7.01 -1.31
N LEU A 318 10.52 -5.91 -0.65
CA LEU A 318 9.19 -5.78 -0.07
C LEU A 318 8.11 -5.70 -1.18
N GLY A 319 8.42 -5.03 -2.29
CA GLY A 319 7.59 -4.97 -3.49
C GLY A 319 7.38 -6.32 -4.15
N GLU A 320 8.45 -7.10 -4.35
CA GLU A 320 8.39 -8.46 -4.90
C GLU A 320 7.50 -9.39 -4.06
N ARG A 321 7.71 -9.39 -2.74
CA ARG A 321 6.90 -10.18 -1.81
C ARG A 321 5.44 -9.70 -1.79
N GLY A 322 5.21 -8.39 -1.76
CA GLY A 322 3.88 -7.82 -1.87
C GLY A 322 3.17 -8.20 -3.17
N ALA A 323 3.90 -8.23 -4.29
CA ALA A 323 3.38 -8.61 -5.60
C ALA A 323 3.03 -10.10 -5.69
N GLU A 324 3.75 -10.97 -4.98
CA GLU A 324 3.38 -12.37 -4.80
C GLU A 324 2.04 -12.50 -4.08
N LEU A 325 1.86 -11.81 -2.94
CA LEU A 325 0.60 -11.81 -2.18
C LEU A 325 -0.55 -11.18 -2.99
N ALA A 326 -0.29 -10.15 -3.78
CA ALA A 326 -1.29 -9.57 -4.66
C ALA A 326 -1.73 -10.57 -5.76
N ARG A 327 -0.84 -11.42 -6.26
CA ARG A 327 -1.15 -12.46 -7.24
C ARG A 327 -2.00 -13.58 -6.65
N THR A 328 -1.75 -14.00 -5.40
CA THR A 328 -2.61 -15.01 -4.74
C THR A 328 -4.05 -14.51 -4.53
N LEU A 329 -4.23 -13.18 -4.46
CA LEU A 329 -5.52 -12.50 -4.41
C LEU A 329 -6.12 -12.15 -5.79
N ASP A 330 -5.51 -12.61 -6.88
CA ASP A 330 -5.86 -12.28 -8.28
C ASP A 330 -5.89 -10.76 -8.58
N ARG A 331 -4.99 -9.99 -7.95
CA ARG A 331 -4.84 -8.54 -8.13
C ARG A 331 -3.62 -8.18 -8.98
N ARG A 332 -3.61 -8.58 -10.26
CA ARG A 332 -2.49 -8.35 -11.19
C ARG A 332 -2.05 -6.88 -11.27
N GLN A 333 -2.99 -5.94 -11.44
CA GLN A 333 -2.67 -4.51 -11.50
C GLN A 333 -2.07 -3.94 -10.20
N LEU A 334 -2.31 -4.59 -9.07
CA LEU A 334 -1.69 -4.22 -7.80
C LEU A 334 -0.29 -4.82 -7.70
N ALA A 335 -0.10 -6.06 -8.18
CA ALA A 335 1.21 -6.69 -8.28
C ALA A 335 2.16 -5.86 -9.17
N ASP A 336 1.69 -5.41 -10.34
CA ASP A 336 2.48 -4.57 -11.25
C ASP A 336 2.92 -3.27 -10.55
N ARG A 337 1.99 -2.62 -9.85
CA ARG A 337 2.29 -1.39 -9.09
C ARG A 337 3.31 -1.63 -7.96
N LEU A 338 3.23 -2.75 -7.26
CA LEU A 338 4.17 -3.12 -6.20
C LEU A 338 5.58 -3.40 -6.73
N LEU A 339 5.70 -3.84 -7.99
CA LEU A 339 6.97 -3.99 -8.71
C LEU A 339 7.48 -2.66 -9.31
N GLY A 340 6.84 -1.53 -9.01
CA GLY A 340 7.20 -0.23 -9.59
C GLY A 340 6.83 -0.08 -11.07
N LEU A 341 6.08 -1.03 -11.64
CA LEU A 341 5.57 -0.93 -13.00
C LEU A 341 4.40 0.06 -13.00
N ARG A 342 4.62 1.24 -13.59
CA ARG A 342 3.54 2.24 -13.72
C ARG A 342 2.38 1.63 -14.50
N PRO A 343 1.11 1.84 -14.08
CA PRO A 343 -0.02 1.41 -14.87
C PRO A 343 0.05 2.08 -16.25
N LEU A 344 0.03 1.25 -17.29
CA LEU A 344 -0.12 1.67 -18.67
C LEU A 344 -1.31 2.64 -18.77
N ASP A 345 -1.10 3.79 -19.39
CA ASP A 345 -2.12 4.80 -19.64
C ASP A 345 -3.41 4.18 -20.19
N ARG A 346 -4.56 4.82 -19.95
CA ARG A 346 -5.89 4.28 -20.32
C ARG A 346 -5.97 3.86 -21.80
N ARG A 347 -5.23 4.53 -22.71
CA ARG A 347 -5.12 4.16 -24.13
C ARG A 347 -4.28 2.89 -24.33
N SER A 348 -3.15 2.74 -23.65
CA SER A 348 -2.37 1.50 -23.70
C SER A 348 -3.06 0.30 -23.05
N ALA A 349 -3.83 0.51 -21.97
CA ALA A 349 -4.68 -0.53 -21.37
C ALA A 349 -5.83 -0.96 -22.31
N GLU A 350 -6.41 -0.02 -23.08
CA GLU A 350 -7.39 -0.31 -24.13
C GLU A 350 -6.77 -1.11 -25.28
N ARG A 351 -5.58 -0.71 -25.74
CA ARG A 351 -4.81 -1.45 -26.76
C ARG A 351 -4.47 -2.87 -26.29
N GLN A 352 -4.07 -3.03 -25.02
CA GLN A 352 -3.76 -4.34 -24.44
C GLN A 352 -5.00 -5.25 -24.32
N ARG A 353 -6.17 -4.69 -23.97
CA ARG A 353 -7.42 -5.47 -23.97
C ARG A 353 -7.81 -5.92 -25.37
N ARG A 354 -7.69 -5.04 -26.37
CA ARG A 354 -7.95 -5.39 -27.78
C ARG A 354 -6.98 -6.46 -28.28
N ALA A 355 -5.68 -6.27 -28.04
CA ALA A 355 -4.65 -7.23 -28.44
C ALA A 355 -4.80 -8.58 -27.75
N ARG A 356 -5.18 -8.64 -26.46
CA ARG A 356 -5.47 -9.91 -25.76
C ARG A 356 -6.74 -10.60 -26.27
N ALA A 357 -7.79 -9.84 -26.59
CA ALA A 357 -8.98 -10.39 -27.24
C ALA A 357 -8.65 -10.94 -28.63
N GLU A 358 -7.79 -10.25 -29.36
CA GLU A 358 -7.27 -10.69 -30.65
C GLU A 358 -6.40 -11.95 -30.50
N LEU A 359 -5.48 -11.99 -29.52
CA LEU A 359 -4.66 -13.17 -29.20
C LEU A 359 -5.51 -14.39 -28.83
N ALA A 360 -6.57 -14.20 -28.05
CA ALA A 360 -7.51 -15.25 -27.66
C ALA A 360 -8.37 -15.73 -28.86
N SER A 361 -8.56 -14.90 -29.88
CA SER A 361 -9.29 -15.25 -31.10
C SER A 361 -8.44 -16.00 -32.14
N LEU A 362 -7.11 -15.96 -32.00
CA LEU A 362 -6.18 -16.59 -32.93
C LEU A 362 -5.95 -18.07 -32.57
N ARG A 363 -6.49 -19.00 -33.38
CA ARG A 363 -6.08 -20.42 -33.36
C ARG A 363 -4.66 -20.59 -33.94
N PRO A 364 -3.82 -21.51 -33.40
CA PRO A 364 -2.43 -21.66 -33.82
C PRO A 364 -2.31 -22.48 -35.11
N ALA A 365 -1.95 -21.88 -36.26
CA ALA A 365 -1.59 -22.68 -37.46
C ALA A 365 -0.80 -22.02 -38.63
N THR A 366 -0.53 -20.70 -38.74
CA THR A 366 0.06 -20.12 -39.98
C THR A 366 1.30 -19.22 -39.78
N ASN A 367 2.19 -19.15 -40.79
CA ASN A 367 3.49 -18.44 -40.81
C ASN A 367 3.40 -16.98 -40.32
N SER A 368 2.44 -16.20 -40.84
CA SER A 368 2.27 -14.78 -40.43
C SER A 368 1.75 -14.59 -39.00
N ARG A 369 1.10 -15.60 -38.41
CA ARG A 369 0.40 -15.48 -37.13
C ARG A 369 1.31 -15.73 -35.93
N SER A 370 2.25 -16.68 -36.01
CA SER A 370 3.25 -16.90 -34.94
C SER A 370 4.16 -15.69 -34.75
N MET A 371 4.52 -15.02 -35.86
CA MET A 371 5.25 -13.75 -35.83
C MET A 371 4.43 -12.64 -35.16
N ALA A 372 3.16 -12.48 -35.55
CA ALA A 372 2.27 -11.49 -34.96
C ALA A 372 2.08 -11.71 -33.45
N ILE A 373 1.98 -12.96 -33.01
CA ILE A 373 1.93 -13.33 -31.58
C ILE A 373 3.22 -12.91 -30.88
N GLY A 374 4.39 -13.18 -31.48
CA GLY A 374 5.69 -12.77 -30.92
C GLY A 374 5.85 -11.25 -30.80
N ASP A 375 5.45 -10.50 -31.83
CA ASP A 375 5.52 -9.02 -31.87
C ASP A 375 4.54 -8.38 -30.86
N LEU A 376 3.33 -8.91 -30.74
CA LEU A 376 2.35 -8.48 -29.72
C LEU A 376 2.86 -8.73 -28.29
N ARG A 377 3.45 -9.90 -28.03
CA ARG A 377 4.03 -10.23 -26.71
C ARG A 377 5.22 -9.34 -26.37
N LEU A 378 6.08 -9.04 -27.34
CA LEU A 378 7.19 -8.10 -27.16
C LEU A 378 6.69 -6.70 -26.79
N MET A 379 5.64 -6.21 -27.46
CA MET A 379 5.02 -4.92 -27.13
C MET A 379 4.43 -4.87 -25.70
N HIS A 380 4.10 -6.03 -25.13
CA HIS A 380 3.57 -6.16 -23.77
C HIS A 380 4.63 -6.41 -22.69
N GLY A 381 5.91 -6.54 -23.04
CA GLY A 381 6.99 -6.85 -22.10
C GLY A 381 7.00 -8.31 -21.62
N GLU A 382 6.21 -9.18 -22.26
CA GLU A 382 6.20 -10.63 -22.05
C GLU A 382 7.38 -11.25 -22.84
N TYR A 383 8.61 -10.92 -22.42
CA TYR A 383 9.84 -11.19 -23.17
C TYR A 383 10.13 -12.69 -23.32
N THR A 384 9.80 -13.49 -22.30
CA THR A 384 9.99 -14.95 -22.29
C THR A 384 9.10 -15.64 -23.33
N GLU A 385 7.82 -15.31 -23.33
CA GLU A 385 6.82 -15.86 -24.24
C GLU A 385 6.97 -15.33 -25.67
N SER A 386 7.50 -14.11 -25.82
CA SER A 386 7.91 -13.55 -27.10
C SER A 386 9.10 -14.31 -27.69
N ARG A 387 10.11 -14.59 -26.87
CA ARG A 387 11.29 -15.38 -27.28
C ARG A 387 10.91 -16.77 -27.77
N GLU A 388 10.05 -17.47 -27.04
CA GLU A 388 9.55 -18.80 -27.43
C GLU A 388 8.80 -18.76 -28.77
N ALA A 389 7.96 -17.74 -28.98
CA ALA A 389 7.22 -17.59 -30.23
C ALA A 389 8.15 -17.38 -31.44
N TYR A 390 9.19 -16.56 -31.29
CA TYR A 390 10.18 -16.35 -32.35
C TYR A 390 11.06 -17.57 -32.57
N ASP A 391 11.45 -18.31 -31.53
CA ASP A 391 12.27 -19.51 -31.68
C ASP A 391 11.49 -20.64 -32.37
N VAL A 392 10.20 -20.79 -32.06
CA VAL A 392 9.31 -21.71 -32.80
C VAL A 392 9.20 -21.32 -34.27
N ALA A 393 9.05 -20.03 -34.58
CA ALA A 393 9.02 -19.54 -35.96
C ALA A 393 10.36 -19.77 -36.67
N ARG A 394 11.49 -19.57 -35.99
CA ARG A 394 12.84 -19.82 -36.50
C ARG A 394 13.07 -21.30 -36.83
N LEU A 395 12.79 -22.20 -35.89
CA LEU A 395 12.93 -23.64 -36.08
C LEU A 395 12.06 -24.17 -37.23
N ARG A 396 10.91 -23.53 -37.45
CA ARG A 396 10.05 -23.84 -38.59
C ARG A 396 10.64 -23.33 -39.90
N ALA A 397 11.09 -22.08 -39.97
CA ALA A 397 11.75 -21.51 -41.16
C ALA A 397 12.97 -22.35 -41.57
N ALA A 398 13.76 -22.81 -40.59
CA ALA A 398 14.88 -23.74 -40.81
C ALA A 398 14.43 -25.08 -41.44
N ARG A 399 13.29 -25.63 -41.03
CA ARG A 399 12.70 -26.85 -41.63
C ARG A 399 12.18 -26.61 -43.04
N GLU A 400 11.63 -25.43 -43.30
CA GLU A 400 11.12 -25.00 -44.61
C GLU A 400 12.26 -24.53 -45.55
N LEU A 401 13.51 -24.50 -45.06
CA LEU A 401 14.71 -24.01 -45.76
C LEU A 401 14.61 -22.53 -46.21
N ASP A 402 13.78 -21.75 -45.51
CA ASP A 402 13.62 -20.31 -45.73
C ASP A 402 14.64 -19.54 -44.88
N ARG A 403 15.81 -19.29 -45.49
CA ARG A 403 16.93 -18.62 -44.81
C ARG A 403 16.64 -17.15 -44.48
N GLU A 404 15.85 -16.45 -45.29
CA GLU A 404 15.51 -15.04 -45.05
C GLU A 404 14.58 -14.90 -43.85
N GLU A 405 13.57 -15.77 -43.76
CA GLU A 405 12.65 -15.76 -42.62
C GLU A 405 13.32 -16.24 -41.33
N GLU A 406 14.23 -17.22 -41.41
CA GLU A 406 15.06 -17.66 -40.28
C GLU A 406 15.93 -16.51 -39.74
N ALA A 407 16.61 -15.79 -40.62
CA ALA A 407 17.40 -14.60 -40.29
C ALA A 407 16.55 -13.48 -39.68
N ARG A 408 15.34 -13.27 -40.20
CA ARG A 408 14.38 -12.30 -39.64
C ARG A 408 13.98 -12.66 -38.21
N GLN A 409 13.78 -13.94 -37.90
CA GLN A 409 13.47 -14.37 -36.52
C GLN A 409 14.68 -14.21 -35.60
N LEU A 410 15.89 -14.48 -36.08
CA LEU A 410 17.13 -14.23 -35.34
C LEU A 410 17.31 -12.74 -35.01
N GLN A 411 16.96 -11.84 -35.93
CA GLN A 411 16.94 -10.39 -35.67
C GLN A 411 15.96 -10.05 -34.53
N LYS A 412 14.77 -10.66 -34.51
CA LYS A 412 13.77 -10.45 -33.44
C LYS A 412 14.22 -11.04 -32.10
N LEU A 413 14.87 -12.21 -32.09
CA LEU A 413 15.49 -12.81 -30.90
C LEU A 413 16.62 -11.94 -30.35
N ALA A 414 17.46 -11.37 -31.22
CA ALA A 414 18.48 -10.41 -30.84
C ALA A 414 17.87 -9.17 -30.16
N ARG A 415 16.76 -8.64 -30.71
CA ARG A 415 16.02 -7.51 -30.14
C ARG A 415 15.47 -7.82 -28.74
N VAL A 416 14.90 -9.01 -28.54
CA VAL A 416 14.40 -9.46 -27.23
C VAL A 416 15.55 -9.56 -26.22
N SER A 417 16.65 -10.24 -26.61
CA SER A 417 17.83 -10.42 -25.74
C SER A 417 18.48 -9.09 -25.36
N SER A 418 18.56 -8.15 -26.30
CA SER A 418 19.07 -6.81 -26.03
C SER A 418 18.18 -6.03 -25.05
N LYS A 419 16.85 -6.21 -25.10
CA LYS A 419 15.91 -5.59 -24.14
C LYS A 419 16.03 -6.17 -22.73
N LEU A 420 16.44 -7.45 -22.62
CA LEU A 420 16.72 -8.12 -21.35
C LEU A 420 18.13 -7.82 -20.79
N GLY A 421 18.94 -7.02 -21.49
CA GLY A 421 20.32 -6.71 -21.09
C GLY A 421 21.35 -7.81 -21.44
N HIS A 422 20.93 -8.87 -22.13
CA HIS A 422 21.82 -9.96 -22.57
C HIS A 422 22.50 -9.60 -23.90
N HIS A 423 23.40 -8.61 -23.87
CA HIS A 423 24.02 -8.06 -25.08
C HIS A 423 24.88 -9.09 -25.85
N ASP A 424 25.60 -9.98 -25.16
CA ASP A 424 26.41 -11.02 -25.80
C ASP A 424 25.56 -12.03 -26.57
N ALA A 425 24.45 -12.47 -25.98
CA ALA A 425 23.50 -13.36 -26.64
C ALA A 425 22.80 -12.67 -27.82
N ALA A 426 22.50 -11.37 -27.70
CA ALA A 426 21.93 -10.59 -28.78
C ALA A 426 22.87 -10.48 -29.99
N ILE A 427 24.16 -10.23 -29.74
CA ILE A 427 25.18 -10.22 -30.79
C ILE A 427 25.38 -11.61 -31.40
N ALA A 428 25.32 -12.67 -30.60
CA ALA A 428 25.41 -14.04 -31.11
C ALA A 428 24.30 -14.35 -32.12
N TYR A 429 23.05 -13.97 -31.84
CA TYR A 429 21.94 -14.10 -32.79
C TYR A 429 22.14 -13.27 -34.06
N CYS A 430 22.67 -12.05 -33.95
CA CYS A 430 23.00 -11.25 -35.14
C CYS A 430 24.07 -11.95 -36.00
N ARG A 431 25.13 -12.49 -35.39
CA ARG A 431 26.19 -13.21 -36.10
C ARG A 431 25.71 -14.49 -36.76
N GLU A 432 24.86 -15.25 -36.07
CA GLU A 432 24.23 -16.45 -36.62
C GLU A 432 23.40 -16.10 -37.87
N GLY A 433 22.56 -15.07 -37.79
CA GLY A 433 21.77 -14.60 -38.93
C GLY A 433 22.63 -14.09 -40.10
N LEU A 434 23.72 -13.38 -39.81
CA LEU A 434 24.65 -12.89 -40.82
C LEU A 434 25.41 -14.02 -41.52
N SER A 435 25.72 -15.11 -40.79
CA SER A 435 26.37 -16.29 -41.35
C SER A 435 25.42 -17.11 -42.22
N LEU A 436 24.15 -17.26 -41.80
CA LEU A 436 23.10 -17.93 -42.59
C LEU A 436 22.87 -17.30 -43.96
N LEU A 437 23.06 -15.97 -44.05
CA LEU A 437 22.87 -15.20 -45.27
C LEU A 437 24.21 -14.85 -45.96
N GLU A 438 25.31 -15.57 -45.69
CA GLU A 438 26.59 -15.35 -46.37
C GLU A 438 26.46 -15.48 -47.91
N GLY A 439 27.04 -14.53 -48.65
CA GLY A 439 27.20 -14.61 -50.11
C GLY A 439 26.29 -13.73 -50.97
N GLY A 440 25.39 -12.91 -50.40
CA GLY A 440 24.59 -11.94 -51.16
C GLY A 440 24.05 -10.79 -50.30
N ALA A 441 23.77 -9.63 -50.89
CA ALA A 441 23.14 -8.51 -50.18
C ALA A 441 21.62 -8.76 -50.08
N SER A 442 21.06 -8.68 -48.87
CA SER A 442 19.61 -8.77 -48.62
C SER A 442 19.16 -7.74 -47.59
N LEU A 443 17.85 -7.48 -47.54
CA LEU A 443 17.27 -6.53 -46.57
C LEU A 443 17.44 -7.02 -45.14
N GLU A 444 17.37 -8.32 -44.92
CA GLU A 444 17.52 -8.99 -43.62
C GLU A 444 18.94 -8.85 -43.08
N ARG A 445 19.96 -8.97 -43.96
CA ARG A 445 21.36 -8.74 -43.57
C ARG A 445 21.60 -7.31 -43.11
N ILE A 446 21.07 -6.34 -43.84
CA ILE A 446 21.18 -4.92 -43.48
C ILE A 446 20.50 -4.66 -42.12
N GLY A 447 19.32 -5.25 -41.89
CA GLY A 447 18.64 -5.18 -40.59
C GLY A 447 19.44 -5.80 -39.44
N LEU A 448 20.09 -6.94 -39.67
CA LEU A 448 20.97 -7.59 -38.69
C LEU A 448 22.21 -6.74 -38.38
N TRP A 449 22.85 -6.16 -39.38
CA TRP A 449 23.97 -5.22 -39.17
C TRP A 449 23.53 -3.98 -38.39
N ALA A 450 22.39 -3.37 -38.74
CA ALA A 450 21.86 -2.22 -38.02
C ALA A 450 21.50 -2.54 -36.56
N HIS A 451 21.01 -3.75 -36.26
CA HIS A 451 20.77 -4.19 -34.89
C HIS A 451 22.07 -4.48 -34.13
N ALA A 452 23.06 -5.13 -34.74
CA ALA A 452 24.38 -5.34 -34.14
C ALA A 452 25.04 -4.01 -33.77
N ALA A 453 24.99 -3.03 -34.68
CA ALA A 453 25.55 -1.70 -34.45
C ALA A 453 24.88 -1.00 -33.26
N ASN A 454 23.55 -1.10 -33.14
CA ASN A 454 22.84 -0.55 -31.98
C ASN A 454 23.29 -1.19 -30.66
N ILE A 455 23.54 -2.51 -30.64
CA ILE A 455 24.01 -3.22 -29.44
C ILE A 455 25.47 -2.82 -29.11
N HIS A 456 26.32 -2.66 -30.12
CA HIS A 456 27.68 -2.16 -29.92
C HIS A 456 27.72 -0.70 -29.46
N CYS A 457 26.83 0.16 -29.97
CA CYS A 457 26.63 1.51 -29.43
C CYS A 457 26.22 1.47 -27.95
N ALA A 458 25.27 0.59 -27.59
CA ALA A 458 24.80 0.43 -26.22
C ALA A 458 25.90 -0.04 -25.25
N THR A 459 26.84 -0.85 -25.73
CA THR A 459 27.95 -1.41 -24.94
C THR A 459 29.23 -0.58 -25.01
N GLY A 460 29.20 0.60 -25.66
CA GLY A 460 30.34 1.51 -25.75
C GLY A 460 31.39 1.16 -26.82
N HIS A 461 31.15 0.14 -27.65
CA HIS A 461 32.05 -0.28 -28.72
C HIS A 461 31.80 0.52 -30.01
N LEU A 462 31.98 1.83 -29.96
CA LEU A 462 31.58 2.76 -31.04
C LEU A 462 32.29 2.49 -32.38
N ASP A 463 33.56 2.07 -32.36
CA ASP A 463 34.31 1.77 -33.59
C ASP A 463 33.79 0.52 -34.31
N ARG A 464 33.32 -0.48 -33.55
CA ARG A 464 32.66 -1.67 -34.11
C ARG A 464 31.30 -1.31 -34.70
N ALA A 465 30.52 -0.52 -33.98
CA ALA A 465 29.22 -0.05 -34.48
C ALA A 465 29.36 0.75 -35.79
N GLN A 466 30.41 1.57 -35.91
CA GLN A 466 30.70 2.27 -37.16
C GLN A 466 31.00 1.30 -38.30
N ALA A 467 31.91 0.34 -38.11
CA ALA A 467 32.27 -0.62 -39.16
C ALA A 467 31.06 -1.46 -39.62
N GLU A 468 30.18 -1.83 -38.69
CA GLU A 468 28.94 -2.57 -38.99
C GLU A 468 27.95 -1.72 -39.81
N LEU A 469 27.82 -0.43 -39.51
CA LEU A 469 26.98 0.49 -40.28
C LEU A 469 27.57 0.81 -41.65
N GLU A 470 28.87 0.99 -41.77
CA GLU A 470 29.53 1.18 -43.08
C GLU A 470 29.29 -0.03 -43.99
N THR A 471 29.40 -1.24 -43.42
CA THR A 471 29.11 -2.49 -44.14
C THR A 471 27.64 -2.57 -44.57
N ALA A 472 26.71 -2.23 -43.67
CA ALA A 472 25.28 -2.19 -43.97
C ALA A 472 24.94 -1.18 -45.07
N GLY A 473 25.57 -0.01 -45.06
CA GLY A 473 25.37 1.03 -46.08
C GLY A 473 25.86 0.60 -47.46
N ILE A 474 27.02 -0.07 -47.54
CA ILE A 474 27.54 -0.64 -48.79
C ILE A 474 26.59 -1.72 -49.34
N GLU A 475 26.04 -2.58 -48.49
CA GLU A 475 25.06 -3.60 -48.89
C GLU A 475 23.73 -2.96 -49.36
N LEU A 476 23.23 -1.93 -48.66
CA LEU A 476 22.01 -1.21 -49.01
C LEU A 476 22.11 -0.50 -50.37
N ALA A 477 23.28 0.05 -50.70
CA ALA A 477 23.55 0.70 -51.98
C ALA A 477 23.56 -0.28 -53.18
N LYS A 478 23.85 -1.56 -52.95
CA LYS A 478 23.83 -2.60 -54.01
C LYS A 478 22.41 -3.06 -54.36
N LEU A 479 21.43 -2.81 -53.50
CA LEU A 479 20.05 -3.22 -53.72
C LEU A 479 19.30 -2.22 -54.62
N PRO A 480 18.48 -2.66 -55.59
CA PRO A 480 17.78 -1.78 -56.52
C PRO A 480 16.85 -0.79 -55.81
N SER A 481 16.96 0.51 -56.12
CA SER A 481 16.27 1.64 -55.46
C SER A 481 14.74 1.67 -55.56
N ARG A 482 14.11 0.57 -55.98
CA ARG A 482 12.65 0.46 -56.05
C ARG A 482 12.08 0.48 -54.63
N ARG A 483 11.24 1.47 -54.34
CA ARG A 483 10.56 1.60 -53.03
C ARG A 483 9.63 0.41 -52.77
N GLY A 484 9.57 -0.01 -51.52
CA GLY A 484 8.75 -1.12 -51.05
C GLY A 484 8.79 -1.18 -49.52
N HIS A 485 7.69 -1.59 -48.90
CA HIS A 485 7.48 -1.54 -47.45
C HIS A 485 8.67 -2.10 -46.63
N ASP A 486 9.20 -3.25 -47.03
CA ASP A 486 10.29 -3.89 -46.30
C ASP A 486 11.64 -3.20 -46.47
N ARG A 487 11.89 -2.59 -47.64
CA ARG A 487 13.08 -1.77 -47.88
C ARG A 487 13.03 -0.49 -47.05
N ASP A 488 11.87 0.17 -47.02
CA ASP A 488 11.69 1.41 -46.27
C ASP A 488 11.81 1.16 -44.75
N ARG A 489 11.28 0.03 -44.26
CA ARG A 489 11.47 -0.41 -42.86
C ARG A 489 12.95 -0.60 -42.53
N VAL A 490 13.70 -1.31 -43.36
CA VAL A 490 15.13 -1.59 -43.12
C VAL A 490 15.98 -0.34 -43.26
N ALA A 491 15.70 0.52 -44.23
CA ALA A 491 16.35 1.82 -44.35
C ALA A 491 16.12 2.67 -43.09
N ALA A 492 14.90 2.66 -42.55
CA ALA A 492 14.60 3.38 -41.31
C ALA A 492 15.31 2.79 -40.07
N GLU A 493 15.48 1.47 -40.00
CA GLU A 493 16.26 0.80 -38.95
C GLU A 493 17.75 1.15 -39.04
N PHE A 494 18.30 1.19 -40.25
CA PHE A 494 19.67 1.59 -40.54
C PHE A 494 19.94 3.06 -40.16
N GLU A 495 19.10 4.00 -40.62
CA GLU A 495 19.25 5.42 -40.30
C GLU A 495 19.14 5.69 -38.80
N ARG A 496 18.23 4.99 -38.10
CA ARG A 496 18.11 5.09 -36.64
C ARG A 496 19.38 4.62 -35.94
N ALA A 497 19.97 3.52 -36.40
CA ALA A 497 21.23 3.02 -35.85
C ALA A 497 22.38 4.00 -36.07
N ASN A 498 22.42 4.64 -37.24
CA ASN A 498 23.38 5.69 -37.57
C ASN A 498 23.21 6.94 -36.69
N GLY A 499 21.96 7.40 -36.50
CA GLY A 499 21.65 8.48 -35.57
C GLY A 499 22.08 8.17 -34.12
N ASN A 500 21.86 6.93 -33.65
CA ASN A 500 22.29 6.51 -32.32
C ASN A 500 23.82 6.53 -32.16
N LEU A 501 24.58 6.13 -33.20
CA LEU A 501 26.04 6.22 -33.20
C LEU A 501 26.52 7.68 -33.16
N LEU A 502 25.93 8.55 -33.98
CA LEU A 502 26.25 9.98 -34.02
C LEU A 502 25.97 10.66 -32.67
N MET A 503 24.86 10.32 -32.01
CA MET A 503 24.55 10.76 -30.66
C MET A 503 25.57 10.26 -29.63
N ALA A 504 25.94 8.98 -29.69
CA ALA A 504 26.92 8.41 -28.77
C ALA A 504 28.32 9.05 -28.90
N ARG A 505 28.61 9.68 -30.05
CA ARG A 505 29.83 10.45 -30.31
C ARG A 505 29.71 11.96 -30.01
N GLY A 506 28.53 12.43 -29.59
CA GLY A 506 28.29 13.84 -29.29
C GLY A 506 27.97 14.71 -30.52
N HIS A 507 27.67 14.12 -31.68
CA HIS A 507 27.30 14.85 -32.90
C HIS A 507 25.77 14.99 -33.01
N ALA A 508 25.15 15.71 -32.06
CA ALA A 508 23.69 15.80 -31.93
C ALA A 508 23.00 16.39 -33.17
N GLU A 509 23.57 17.42 -33.79
CA GLU A 509 23.00 18.05 -35.00
C GLU A 509 22.94 17.08 -36.19
N GLN A 510 23.98 16.26 -36.38
CA GLN A 510 24.04 15.26 -37.45
C GLN A 510 23.08 14.09 -37.18
N ALA A 511 22.91 13.72 -35.91
CA ALA A 511 21.94 12.70 -35.51
C ALA A 511 20.49 13.14 -35.76
N ILE A 512 20.18 14.43 -35.55
CA ILE A 512 18.86 15.00 -35.83
C ILE A 512 18.57 14.94 -37.33
N ALA A 513 19.53 15.29 -38.19
CA ALA A 513 19.37 15.19 -39.65
C ALA A 513 19.08 13.75 -40.13
N ALA A 514 19.79 12.76 -39.59
CA ALA A 514 19.53 11.34 -39.87
C ALA A 514 18.13 10.88 -39.35
N GLY A 515 17.75 11.32 -38.15
CA GLY A 515 16.44 11.03 -37.56
C GLY A 515 15.27 11.64 -38.36
N THR A 516 15.44 12.82 -38.93
CA THR A 516 14.40 13.50 -39.74
C THR A 516 14.10 12.80 -41.07
N MET A 517 15.12 12.26 -41.74
CA MET A 517 14.94 11.44 -42.95
C MET A 517 14.17 10.14 -42.66
N THR A 518 14.40 9.57 -41.48
CA THR A 518 13.72 8.36 -40.97
C THR A 518 12.23 8.63 -40.69
N ALA A 519 11.90 9.80 -40.14
CA ALA A 519 10.52 10.19 -39.83
C ALA A 519 9.70 10.49 -41.09
N ALA A 520 10.30 11.18 -42.08
CA ALA A 520 9.68 11.47 -43.36
C ALA A 520 9.34 10.19 -44.14
N THR A 521 10.29 9.24 -44.22
CA THR A 521 10.10 7.96 -44.92
C THR A 521 9.03 7.07 -44.26
N LEU A 522 8.98 7.01 -42.93
CA LEU A 522 7.95 6.23 -42.21
C LEU A 522 6.56 6.87 -42.29
N ALA A 523 6.45 8.20 -42.34
CA ALA A 523 5.19 8.91 -42.48
C ALA A 523 4.57 8.78 -43.89
N GLU A 524 5.41 8.77 -44.92
CA GLU A 524 4.98 8.50 -46.31
C GLU A 524 4.52 7.04 -46.49
N ALA A 525 5.24 6.07 -45.90
CA ALA A 525 4.86 4.65 -45.95
C ALA A 525 3.51 4.35 -45.25
N ALA A 526 3.10 5.20 -44.30
CA ALA A 526 1.80 5.12 -43.62
C ALA A 526 0.65 5.81 -44.40
N GLY A 527 0.89 6.28 -45.63
CA GLY A 527 -0.13 6.92 -46.48
C GLY A 527 -0.33 8.42 -46.24
N GLY A 528 0.62 9.09 -45.58
CA GLY A 528 0.61 10.56 -45.40
C GLY A 528 1.24 11.30 -46.59
N ALA A 529 0.71 12.48 -46.93
CA ALA A 529 1.16 13.34 -48.02
C ALA A 529 2.67 13.64 -47.99
N SER A 530 3.27 13.83 -49.17
CA SER A 530 4.69 14.20 -49.35
C SER A 530 5.01 15.48 -48.56
N TYR A 531 6.10 15.42 -47.79
CA TYR A 531 6.52 16.48 -46.87
C TYR A 531 7.66 17.29 -47.50
N ASP A 532 7.32 18.27 -48.34
CA ASP A 532 8.31 19.24 -48.82
C ASP A 532 8.55 20.33 -47.75
N ASP A 533 9.80 20.39 -47.30
CA ASP A 533 10.49 21.48 -46.56
C ASP A 533 9.89 21.95 -45.19
N PRO A 534 10.16 21.23 -44.08
CA PRO A 534 9.83 21.68 -42.73
C PRO A 534 10.77 22.79 -42.21
N GLN A 535 10.20 23.82 -41.57
CA GLN A 535 10.97 24.81 -40.79
C GLN A 535 11.18 24.31 -39.36
N TRP A 536 12.43 24.35 -38.90
CA TRP A 536 12.86 23.78 -37.61
C TRP A 536 13.21 24.87 -36.60
N GLN A 537 12.79 24.66 -35.35
CA GLN A 537 13.25 25.42 -34.18
C GLN A 537 13.73 24.44 -33.10
N VAL A 538 14.96 24.65 -32.63
CA VAL A 538 15.58 23.88 -31.55
C VAL A 538 15.56 24.72 -30.29
N ALA A 539 15.01 24.16 -29.20
CA ALA A 539 15.06 24.76 -27.87
C ALA A 539 15.83 23.81 -26.95
N GLU A 540 16.97 24.28 -26.45
CA GLU A 540 17.75 23.60 -25.42
C GLU A 540 17.25 24.06 -24.04
N HIS A 541 16.85 23.10 -23.21
CA HIS A 541 16.55 23.30 -21.80
C HIS A 541 17.58 22.52 -20.96
N ASP A 542 17.84 22.97 -19.73
CA ASP A 542 18.85 22.38 -18.84
C ASP A 542 18.66 20.86 -18.63
N ASP A 543 17.42 20.37 -18.73
CA ASP A 543 17.05 18.97 -18.46
C ASP A 543 16.58 18.16 -19.69
N TYR A 544 16.42 18.78 -20.87
CA TYR A 544 16.04 18.08 -22.11
C TYR A 544 16.23 18.93 -23.38
N ILE A 545 16.40 18.26 -24.52
CA ILE A 545 16.36 18.90 -25.85
C ILE A 545 14.96 18.72 -26.42
N ARG A 546 14.31 19.82 -26.82
CA ARG A 546 13.04 19.81 -27.55
C ARG A 546 13.25 20.36 -28.95
N VAL A 547 12.96 19.55 -29.95
CA VAL A 547 12.99 19.96 -31.36
C VAL A 547 11.55 20.08 -31.86
N THR A 548 11.19 21.25 -32.37
CA THR A 548 9.88 21.52 -32.97
C THR A 548 10.01 21.70 -34.48
N ALA A 549 9.20 20.95 -35.23
CA ALA A 549 9.09 21.07 -36.67
C ALA A 549 7.72 21.63 -37.05
N THR A 550 7.69 22.58 -37.98
CA THR A 550 6.45 23.10 -38.56
C THR A 550 6.45 22.80 -40.05
N CYS A 551 5.43 22.10 -40.53
CA CYS A 551 5.25 21.91 -41.97
C CYS A 551 4.82 23.24 -42.59
N THR A 552 5.63 23.76 -43.52
CA THR A 552 5.35 25.01 -44.22
C THR A 552 4.11 24.91 -45.12
N ALA A 553 3.79 23.72 -45.64
CA ALA A 553 2.65 23.49 -46.52
C ALA A 553 1.29 23.34 -45.80
N CYS A 554 1.26 22.73 -44.60
CA CYS A 554 -0.01 22.47 -43.89
C CYS A 554 -0.11 23.07 -42.48
N GLY A 555 0.92 23.76 -42.00
CA GLY A 555 0.94 24.40 -40.69
C GLY A 555 0.99 23.44 -39.48
N ARG A 556 0.99 22.12 -39.71
CA ARG A 556 1.07 21.13 -38.63
C ARG A 556 2.41 21.20 -37.92
N ARG A 557 2.34 21.12 -36.59
CA ARG A 557 3.50 21.20 -35.70
C ARG A 557 3.73 19.86 -35.00
N TRP A 558 5.00 19.48 -34.92
CA TRP A 558 5.43 18.30 -34.18
C TRP A 558 6.54 18.66 -33.21
N SER A 559 6.51 18.08 -32.02
CA SER A 559 7.61 18.14 -31.06
C SER A 559 8.24 16.78 -30.85
N VAL A 560 9.56 16.79 -30.74
CA VAL A 560 10.40 15.67 -30.32
C VAL A 560 11.07 16.07 -29.01
N GLU A 561 10.74 15.36 -27.95
CA GLU A 561 11.31 15.58 -26.61
C GLU A 561 12.21 14.43 -26.19
N ARG A 562 13.35 14.76 -25.58
CA ARG A 562 14.17 13.82 -24.81
C ARG A 562 13.58 13.66 -23.40
N GLN A 563 13.05 12.47 -23.08
CA GLN A 563 12.74 12.11 -21.69
C GLN A 563 13.92 11.36 -21.07
N ASP A 564 14.52 11.94 -20.03
CA ASP A 564 15.50 11.26 -19.20
C ASP A 564 14.79 10.37 -18.15
N GLY A 565 15.21 9.10 -18.07
CA GLY A 565 14.58 8.08 -17.21
C GLY A 565 14.52 6.66 -17.79
N TYR A 566 15.00 6.45 -19.02
CA TYR A 566 15.19 5.12 -19.62
C TYR A 566 16.67 4.93 -20.00
N HIS A 567 17.14 3.69 -20.12
CA HIS A 567 18.49 3.35 -20.59
C HIS A 567 18.84 3.91 -22.00
N PHE A 568 17.88 4.51 -22.71
CA PHE A 568 18.07 5.29 -23.94
C PHE A 568 17.15 6.52 -23.94
N PRO A 569 17.55 7.65 -24.57
CA PRO A 569 16.63 8.75 -24.84
C PRO A 569 15.47 8.24 -25.71
N ARG A 570 14.24 8.39 -25.20
CA ARG A 570 13.03 8.00 -25.92
C ARG A 570 12.39 9.24 -26.52
N PHE A 571 12.43 9.34 -27.85
CA PHE A 571 11.75 10.42 -28.56
C PHE A 571 10.25 10.12 -28.67
N SER A 572 9.43 10.99 -28.10
CA SER A 572 7.98 10.97 -28.33
C SER A 572 7.63 12.03 -29.37
N TRP A 573 7.05 11.60 -30.49
CA TRP A 573 6.49 12.49 -31.49
C TRP A 573 5.09 12.88 -31.06
N THR A 574 4.89 14.14 -30.70
CA THR A 574 3.58 14.70 -30.37
C THR A 574 3.12 15.57 -31.52
N ALA A 575 1.98 15.23 -32.13
CA ALA A 575 1.26 16.16 -32.99
C ALA A 575 0.69 17.25 -32.08
N LEU A 576 1.13 18.49 -32.28
CA LEU A 576 0.68 19.64 -31.52
C LEU A 576 -0.65 20.18 -32.07
N ASP A 577 -0.92 19.95 -33.35
CA ASP A 577 -2.16 20.31 -34.07
C ASP A 577 -2.64 19.18 -34.99
#